data_AF-A0A2V6PJ30-F1
#
_entry.id   AF-A0A2V6PJ30-F1
#
_cell.length_a   1.000
_cell.length_b   1.000
_cell.length_c   1.000
_cell.angle_alpha   90.00
_cell.angle_beta   90.00
_cell.angle_gamma   90.00
#
_symmetry.space_group_name_H-M   'P 1'
#
loop_
_entity.id
_entity.type
_entity.pdbx_description
1 polymer ?
#
loop_
_entity_poly.entity_id
_entity_poly.type
_entity_poly.pdbx_seq_one_letter_code
_entity_poly.pdbx_strand_id
1 'polypeptide(L)'
;MIGAIDDLLPPLLDVLARIEWVQRHMHPAVASRLADELAPGADAVAAPLRALEEAPWPGDLTFMRDRLVAVAQQARELITTFVEAARSSVEPIEVLRVIRRFAPLQETLYPLAGVFDPVSRWFLEPARRDDDALVARLRGGAFRADARVGVAHASNDRGTRGGFSLYVPEDADGTTPMPLVVALHGGGGHGRDFLWSWLRDARARGVMVLAPTSRDRTWSIMGREDVDAEPLTRMVAFVSERYPVDATRVLLTGMSDGATYTLLCGLRQREPFTHLAPS
;
A
#
# COMPACT_ATOMS: atom_id res chain seq x y z
N MET A 1 -20.57 -5.48 -20.11
CA MET A 1 -19.48 -5.80 -19.18
C MET A 1 -18.15 -5.27 -19.68
N ILE A 2 -17.50 -5.88 -20.69
CA ILE A 2 -16.14 -5.49 -21.13
C ILE A 2 -16.03 -4.00 -21.46
N GLY A 3 -16.92 -3.46 -22.31
CA GLY A 3 -16.92 -2.03 -22.63
C GLY A 3 -17.06 -1.12 -21.39
N ALA A 4 -17.87 -1.51 -20.40
CA ALA A 4 -18.02 -0.74 -19.16
C ALA A 4 -16.76 -0.78 -18.27
N ILE A 5 -15.99 -1.88 -18.32
CA ILE A 5 -14.68 -1.98 -17.67
C ILE A 5 -13.68 -1.07 -18.38
N ASP A 6 -13.65 -1.12 -19.72
CA ASP A 6 -12.76 -0.32 -20.56
C ASP A 6 -13.02 1.19 -20.42
N ASP A 7 -14.29 1.58 -20.22
CA ASP A 7 -14.69 2.97 -19.97
C ASP A 7 -14.33 3.45 -18.55
N LEU A 8 -14.32 2.55 -17.56
CA LEU A 8 -14.08 2.90 -16.15
C LEU A 8 -12.60 2.88 -15.77
N LEU A 9 -11.83 1.89 -16.23
CA LEU A 9 -10.47 1.67 -15.76
C LEU A 9 -9.53 2.87 -16.01
N PRO A 10 -9.47 3.47 -17.21
CA PRO A 10 -8.61 4.62 -17.46
C PRO A 10 -8.88 5.82 -16.54
N PRO A 11 -10.12 6.38 -16.46
CA PRO A 11 -10.36 7.51 -15.57
C PRO A 11 -10.18 7.16 -14.09
N LEU A 12 -10.45 5.91 -13.68
CA LEU A 12 -10.20 5.48 -12.31
C LEU A 12 -8.71 5.48 -11.98
N LEU A 13 -7.86 4.90 -12.82
CA LEU A 13 -6.41 4.84 -12.60
C LEU A 13 -5.77 6.24 -12.65
N ASP A 14 -6.26 7.12 -13.52
CA ASP A 14 -5.85 8.52 -13.58
C ASP A 14 -6.21 9.27 -12.29
N VAL A 15 -7.42 9.07 -11.77
CA VAL A 15 -7.84 9.64 -10.48
C VAL A 15 -6.97 9.14 -9.34
N LEU A 16 -6.67 7.85 -9.27
CA LEU A 16 -5.81 7.30 -8.23
C LEU A 16 -4.37 7.84 -8.33
N ALA A 17 -3.86 8.05 -9.55
CA ALA A 17 -2.56 8.71 -9.75
C ALA A 17 -2.58 10.18 -9.30
N ARG A 18 -3.70 10.89 -9.50
CA ARG A 18 -3.90 12.26 -8.99
C ARG A 18 -3.98 12.30 -7.46
N ILE A 19 -4.69 11.36 -6.82
CA ILE A 19 -4.74 11.26 -5.35
C ILE A 19 -3.32 11.04 -4.79
N GLU A 20 -2.54 10.17 -5.41
CA GLU A 20 -1.14 9.94 -5.04
C GLU A 20 -0.27 11.19 -5.22
N TRP A 21 -0.46 11.93 -6.32
CA TRP A 21 0.22 13.20 -6.54
C TRP A 21 -0.13 14.22 -5.45
N VAL A 22 -1.41 14.35 -5.08
CA VAL A 22 -1.87 15.19 -3.97
C VAL A 22 -1.20 14.76 -2.66
N GLN A 23 -1.16 13.46 -2.37
CA GLN A 23 -0.52 12.94 -1.16
C GLN A 23 0.97 13.33 -1.07
N ARG A 24 1.71 13.27 -2.18
CA ARG A 24 3.13 13.66 -2.25
C ARG A 24 3.36 15.17 -2.09
N HIS A 25 2.42 16.00 -2.54
CA HIS A 25 2.53 17.46 -2.47
C HIS A 25 1.78 18.05 -1.28
N MET A 26 1.28 17.21 -0.38
CA MET A 26 0.39 17.62 0.69
C MET A 26 1.12 18.50 1.71
N HIS A 27 0.81 19.80 1.66
CA HIS A 27 1.11 20.75 2.72
C HIS A 27 -0.16 21.57 3.03
N PRO A 28 -0.56 21.75 4.30
CA PRO A 28 -1.84 22.40 4.64
C PRO A 28 -2.06 23.75 3.98
N ALA A 29 -1.00 24.57 3.85
CA ALA A 29 -1.09 25.90 3.22
C ALA A 29 -1.46 25.87 1.72
N VAL A 30 -1.31 24.73 1.03
CA VAL A 30 -1.70 24.58 -0.39
C VAL A 30 -2.89 23.64 -0.58
N ALA A 31 -3.55 23.22 0.51
CA ALA A 31 -4.64 22.23 0.48
C ALA A 31 -5.77 22.63 -0.48
N SER A 32 -6.20 23.90 -0.45
CA SER A 32 -7.26 24.41 -1.32
C SER A 32 -6.90 24.29 -2.81
N ARG A 33 -5.65 24.63 -3.18
CA ARG A 33 -5.16 24.45 -4.56
C ARG A 33 -5.13 22.97 -4.95
N LEU A 34 -4.68 22.09 -4.07
CA LEU A 34 -4.66 20.64 -4.33
C LEU A 34 -6.09 20.10 -4.49
N ALA A 35 -7.07 20.65 -3.76
CA ALA A 35 -8.47 20.29 -3.90
C ALA A 35 -9.04 20.67 -5.27
N ASP A 36 -8.67 21.82 -5.82
CA ASP A 36 -9.11 22.25 -7.16
C ASP A 36 -8.57 21.32 -8.27
N GLU A 37 -7.33 20.83 -8.13
CA GLU A 37 -6.74 19.84 -9.05
C GLU A 37 -7.40 18.46 -8.98
N LEU A 38 -7.92 18.10 -7.80
CA LEU A 38 -8.48 16.78 -7.52
C LEU A 38 -10.00 16.71 -7.79
N ALA A 39 -10.72 17.80 -7.56
CA ALA A 39 -12.19 17.85 -7.63
C ALA A 39 -12.79 17.29 -8.95
N PRO A 40 -12.25 17.60 -10.15
CA PRO A 40 -12.80 17.05 -11.39
C PRO A 40 -12.76 15.52 -11.48
N GLY A 41 -11.89 14.87 -10.71
CA GLY A 41 -11.74 13.42 -10.70
C GLY A 41 -13.00 12.68 -10.23
N ALA A 42 -13.77 13.27 -9.30
CA ALA A 42 -15.00 12.65 -8.80
C ALA A 42 -16.08 12.52 -9.89
N ASP A 43 -16.16 13.50 -10.78
CA ASP A 43 -17.11 13.53 -11.91
C ASP A 43 -16.63 12.66 -13.06
N ALA A 44 -15.32 12.63 -13.33
CA ALA A 44 -14.72 11.80 -14.38
C ALA A 44 -15.03 10.30 -14.22
N VAL A 45 -15.15 9.82 -12.98
CA VAL A 45 -15.47 8.42 -12.66
C VAL A 45 -16.98 8.18 -12.54
N ALA A 46 -17.80 9.22 -12.36
CA ALA A 46 -19.21 9.07 -12.00
C ALA A 46 -20.07 8.39 -13.08
N ALA A 47 -19.93 8.78 -14.35
CA ALA A 47 -20.70 8.18 -15.43
C ALA A 47 -20.24 6.75 -15.78
N PRO A 48 -18.93 6.46 -15.94
CA PRO A 48 -18.45 5.10 -16.15
C PRO A 48 -18.80 4.14 -15.00
N LEU A 49 -18.78 4.62 -13.75
CA LEU A 49 -19.19 3.83 -12.59
C LEU A 49 -20.66 3.39 -12.71
N ARG A 50 -21.58 4.31 -13.01
CA ARG A 50 -23.00 3.98 -13.20
C ARG A 50 -23.18 2.95 -14.32
N ALA A 51 -22.49 3.13 -15.45
CA ALA A 51 -22.53 2.17 -16.55
C ALA A 51 -22.03 0.77 -16.14
N LEU A 52 -20.99 0.69 -15.30
CA LEU A 52 -20.50 -0.58 -14.75
C LEU A 52 -21.51 -1.24 -13.79
N GLU A 53 -22.17 -0.43 -12.95
CA GLU A 53 -23.19 -0.87 -12.01
C GLU A 53 -24.42 -1.44 -12.73
N GLU A 54 -24.85 -0.81 -13.83
CA GLU A 54 -26.01 -1.20 -14.63
C GLU A 54 -25.72 -2.35 -15.62
N ALA A 55 -24.47 -2.58 -15.98
CA ALA A 55 -24.09 -3.63 -16.93
C ALA A 55 -24.48 -5.03 -16.41
N PRO A 56 -24.87 -5.96 -17.30
CA PRO A 56 -25.06 -7.36 -16.93
C PRO A 56 -23.71 -8.04 -16.65
N TRP A 57 -23.63 -8.79 -15.55
CA TRP A 57 -22.45 -9.55 -15.13
C TRP A 57 -22.77 -11.03 -14.95
N PRO A 58 -21.94 -11.94 -15.49
CA PRO A 58 -21.95 -13.34 -15.10
C PRO A 58 -21.70 -13.50 -13.60
N GLY A 59 -22.37 -14.48 -12.96
CA GLY A 59 -22.33 -14.66 -11.52
C GLY A 59 -20.91 -14.89 -10.96
N ASP A 60 -20.08 -15.60 -11.72
CA ASP A 60 -18.68 -15.90 -11.43
C ASP A 60 -17.75 -14.68 -11.51
N LEU A 61 -18.19 -13.59 -12.15
CA LEU A 61 -17.41 -12.36 -12.33
C LEU A 61 -17.88 -11.21 -11.42
N THR A 62 -18.89 -11.45 -10.58
CA THR A 62 -19.44 -10.46 -9.65
C THR A 62 -18.40 -9.92 -8.67
N PHE A 63 -17.45 -10.76 -8.22
CA PHE A 63 -16.37 -10.31 -7.34
C PHE A 63 -15.53 -9.18 -7.97
N MET A 64 -15.29 -9.20 -9.29
CA MET A 64 -14.53 -8.17 -9.99
C MET A 64 -15.32 -6.88 -10.07
N ARG A 65 -16.62 -6.99 -10.41
CA ARG A 65 -17.55 -5.85 -10.40
C ARG A 65 -17.54 -5.19 -9.03
N ASP A 66 -17.76 -5.95 -7.96
CA ASP A 66 -17.88 -5.43 -6.60
C ASP A 66 -16.60 -4.71 -6.17
N ARG A 67 -15.42 -5.22 -6.56
CA ARG A 67 -14.13 -4.56 -6.32
C ARG A 67 -13.99 -3.27 -7.11
N LEU A 68 -14.27 -3.28 -8.42
CA LEU A 68 -14.20 -2.08 -9.27
C LEU A 68 -15.15 -0.98 -8.76
N VAL A 69 -16.39 -1.36 -8.42
CA VAL A 69 -17.40 -0.47 -7.82
C VAL A 69 -16.89 0.09 -6.51
N ALA A 70 -16.41 -0.76 -5.60
CA ALA A 70 -15.90 -0.33 -4.30
C ALA A 70 -14.75 0.66 -4.42
N VAL A 71 -13.74 0.39 -5.26
CA VAL A 71 -12.61 1.33 -5.46
C VAL A 71 -13.08 2.65 -6.05
N ALA A 72 -13.96 2.62 -7.06
CA ALA A 72 -14.47 3.83 -7.69
C ALA A 72 -15.31 4.68 -6.72
N GLN A 73 -16.17 4.05 -5.92
CA GLN A 73 -16.96 4.73 -4.89
C GLN A 73 -16.06 5.32 -3.80
N GLN A 74 -15.09 4.56 -3.30
CA GLN A 74 -14.12 5.04 -2.31
C GLN A 74 -13.27 6.19 -2.84
N ALA A 75 -12.86 6.16 -4.12
CA ALA A 75 -12.13 7.24 -4.77
C ALA A 75 -12.96 8.53 -4.79
N ARG A 76 -14.23 8.44 -5.22
CA ARG A 76 -15.14 9.58 -5.23
C ARG A 76 -15.38 10.13 -3.82
N GLU A 77 -15.63 9.27 -2.84
CA GLU A 77 -15.82 9.67 -1.44
C GLU A 77 -14.58 10.40 -0.90
N LEU A 78 -13.38 9.83 -1.10
CA LEU A 78 -12.13 10.45 -0.66
C LEU A 78 -11.97 11.85 -1.26
N ILE A 79 -12.23 12.01 -2.56
CA ILE A 79 -12.15 13.31 -3.24
C ILE A 79 -13.12 14.30 -2.62
N THR A 80 -14.40 13.93 -2.48
CA THR A 80 -15.42 14.82 -1.90
C THR A 80 -15.03 15.26 -0.49
N THR A 81 -14.69 14.31 0.39
CA THR A 81 -14.29 14.63 1.77
C THR A 81 -13.00 15.46 1.81
N PHE A 82 -12.04 15.20 0.92
CA PHE A 82 -10.81 15.98 0.86
C PHE A 82 -11.08 17.43 0.43
N VAL A 83 -11.92 17.62 -0.60
CA VAL A 83 -12.30 18.95 -1.10
C VAL A 83 -13.04 19.74 -0.02
N GLU A 84 -13.98 19.12 0.70
CA GLU A 84 -14.68 19.73 1.82
C GLU A 84 -13.73 20.12 2.96
N ALA A 85 -12.83 19.21 3.36
CA ALA A 85 -11.85 19.46 4.40
C ALA A 85 -10.85 20.56 4.01
N ALA A 86 -10.41 20.61 2.75
CA ALA A 86 -9.44 21.58 2.26
C ALA A 86 -10.00 22.99 2.08
N ARG A 87 -11.32 23.11 1.86
CA ARG A 87 -12.02 24.40 1.66
C ARG A 87 -12.64 24.96 2.94
N SER A 88 -12.78 24.12 3.97
CA SER A 88 -13.26 24.56 5.27
C SER A 88 -12.10 25.12 6.10
N SER A 89 -12.38 26.05 7.02
CA SER A 89 -11.40 26.64 7.95
C SER A 89 -10.94 25.67 9.03
N VAL A 90 -10.86 24.37 8.71
CA VAL A 90 -10.65 23.27 9.64
C VAL A 90 -9.17 23.12 9.96
N GLU A 91 -8.90 22.58 11.16
CA GLU A 91 -7.56 22.23 11.60
C GLU A 91 -6.80 21.42 10.53
N PRO A 92 -5.54 21.79 10.20
CA PRO A 92 -4.69 21.11 9.21
C PRO A 92 -4.64 19.58 9.30
N ILE A 93 -4.88 19.03 10.48
CA ILE A 93 -4.86 17.59 10.74
C ILE A 93 -5.98 16.82 10.04
N GLU A 94 -7.13 17.43 9.75
CA GLU A 94 -8.25 16.73 9.11
C GLU A 94 -7.94 16.40 7.64
N VAL A 95 -7.37 17.35 6.88
CA VAL A 95 -6.93 17.12 5.50
C VAL A 95 -5.92 15.97 5.43
N LEU A 96 -4.99 15.92 6.40
CA LEU A 96 -4.00 14.84 6.52
C LEU A 96 -4.64 13.49 6.90
N ARG A 97 -5.73 13.49 7.69
CA ARG A 97 -6.48 12.26 8.01
C ARG A 97 -7.21 11.71 6.79
N VAL A 98 -7.83 12.58 5.99
CA VAL A 98 -8.56 12.17 4.79
C VAL A 98 -7.61 11.53 3.79
N ILE A 99 -6.46 12.16 3.50
CA ILE A 99 -5.54 11.63 2.48
C ILE A 99 -4.91 10.29 2.88
N ARG A 100 -4.83 9.97 4.18
CA ARG A 100 -4.39 8.65 4.68
C ARG A 100 -5.35 7.51 4.30
N ARG A 101 -6.61 7.82 3.95
CA ARG A 101 -7.59 6.83 3.46
C ARG A 101 -7.22 6.26 2.08
N PHE A 102 -6.18 6.78 1.41
CA PHE A 102 -5.72 6.26 0.12
C PHE A 102 -5.19 4.81 0.18
N ALA A 103 -4.50 4.42 1.27
CA ALA A 103 -4.00 3.05 1.42
C ALA A 103 -5.10 1.98 1.36
N PRO A 104 -6.24 2.12 2.08
CA PRO A 104 -7.41 1.25 1.88
C PRO A 104 -7.93 1.13 0.44
N LEU A 105 -7.88 2.21 -0.35
CA LEU A 105 -8.27 2.16 -1.77
C LEU A 105 -7.30 1.28 -2.56
N GLN A 106 -6.00 1.47 -2.35
CA GLN A 106 -4.97 0.64 -2.99
C GLN A 106 -5.15 -0.84 -2.62
N GLU A 107 -5.44 -1.12 -1.35
CA GLU A 107 -5.75 -2.47 -0.87
C GLU A 107 -6.97 -3.09 -1.54
N THR A 108 -8.01 -2.27 -1.79
CA THR A 108 -9.22 -2.74 -2.47
C THR A 108 -8.97 -3.01 -3.96
N LEU A 109 -8.11 -2.21 -4.60
CA LEU A 109 -7.73 -2.35 -6.01
C LEU A 109 -6.77 -3.51 -6.27
N TYR A 110 -5.83 -3.75 -5.37
CA TYR A 110 -4.69 -4.66 -5.57
C TYR A 110 -5.04 -6.06 -6.08
N PRO A 111 -6.10 -6.75 -5.61
CA PRO A 111 -6.48 -8.06 -6.14
C PRO A 111 -6.75 -8.07 -7.65
N LEU A 112 -7.11 -6.93 -8.24
CA LEU A 112 -7.35 -6.78 -9.67
C LEU A 112 -6.05 -6.68 -10.49
N ALA A 113 -4.89 -6.50 -9.85
CA ALA A 113 -3.59 -6.47 -10.52
C ALA A 113 -3.21 -7.80 -11.18
N GLY A 114 -3.73 -8.93 -10.68
CA GLY A 114 -3.60 -10.22 -11.35
C GLY A 114 -4.52 -10.36 -12.56
N VAL A 115 -5.59 -9.56 -12.66
CA VAL A 115 -6.61 -9.70 -13.71
C VAL A 115 -6.38 -8.71 -14.85
N PHE A 116 -6.11 -7.44 -14.52
CA PHE A 116 -6.03 -6.35 -15.48
C PHE A 116 -4.61 -5.80 -15.56
N ASP A 117 -4.02 -5.84 -16.75
CA ASP A 117 -2.68 -5.29 -17.00
C ASP A 117 -2.56 -3.80 -16.66
N PRO A 118 -3.54 -2.93 -16.99
CA PRO A 118 -3.48 -1.54 -16.56
C PRO A 118 -3.36 -1.38 -15.04
N VAL A 119 -4.06 -2.23 -14.27
CA VAL A 119 -3.97 -2.22 -12.80
C VAL A 119 -2.62 -2.76 -12.34
N SER A 120 -2.13 -3.85 -12.94
CA SER A 120 -0.79 -4.38 -12.67
C SER A 120 0.29 -3.32 -12.87
N ARG A 121 0.26 -2.62 -14.00
CA ARG A 121 1.20 -1.54 -14.33
C ARG A 121 1.07 -0.35 -13.38
N TRP A 122 -0.13 -0.03 -12.91
CA TRP A 122 -0.33 1.02 -11.92
C TRP A 122 0.40 0.73 -10.60
N PHE A 123 0.53 -0.54 -10.23
CA PHE A 123 1.32 -1.01 -9.08
C PHE A 123 2.82 -1.21 -9.38
N LEU A 124 3.35 -0.64 -10.47
CA LEU A 124 4.79 -0.60 -10.75
C LEU A 124 5.33 0.82 -10.68
N GLU A 125 6.61 0.93 -10.33
CA GLU A 125 7.36 2.19 -10.47
C GLU A 125 7.32 2.67 -11.94
N PRO A 126 7.28 3.99 -12.21
CA PRO A 126 7.09 4.52 -13.58
C PRO A 126 8.03 3.91 -14.62
N ALA A 127 9.30 3.68 -14.27
CA ALA A 127 10.30 3.12 -15.16
C ALA A 127 10.07 1.66 -15.59
N ARG A 128 9.14 0.94 -14.93
CA ARG A 128 8.87 -0.48 -15.17
C ARG A 128 7.46 -0.75 -15.69
N ARG A 129 6.66 0.30 -15.94
CA ARG A 129 5.27 0.15 -16.40
C ARG A 129 5.14 -0.44 -17.80
N ASP A 130 6.16 -0.26 -18.64
CA ASP A 130 6.22 -0.78 -20.00
C ASP A 130 6.96 -2.13 -20.11
N ASP A 131 7.30 -2.74 -18.97
CA ASP A 131 7.94 -4.07 -18.91
C ASP A 131 6.89 -5.19 -19.03
N ASP A 132 6.51 -5.50 -20.27
CA ASP A 132 5.51 -6.53 -20.58
C ASP A 132 5.90 -7.92 -20.05
N ALA A 133 7.20 -8.23 -20.04
CA ALA A 133 7.69 -9.51 -19.54
C ALA A 133 7.48 -9.62 -18.02
N LEU A 134 7.75 -8.54 -17.27
CA LEU A 134 7.45 -8.49 -15.84
C LEU A 134 5.93 -8.61 -15.58
N VAL A 135 5.10 -7.85 -16.30
CA VAL A 135 3.64 -7.91 -16.13
C VAL A 135 3.11 -9.32 -16.38
N ALA A 136 3.60 -9.99 -17.42
CA ALA A 136 3.23 -11.37 -17.73
C ALA A 136 3.63 -12.36 -16.62
N ARG A 137 4.83 -12.24 -16.05
CA ARG A 137 5.27 -13.09 -14.92
C ARG A 137 4.41 -12.88 -13.68
N LEU A 138 4.17 -11.62 -13.31
CA LEU A 138 3.34 -11.27 -12.14
C LEU A 138 1.91 -11.82 -12.29
N ARG A 139 1.32 -11.71 -13.50
CA ARG A 139 0.00 -12.30 -13.80
C ARG A 139 0.00 -13.82 -13.66
N GLY A 140 1.00 -14.48 -14.23
CA GLY A 140 1.14 -15.93 -14.15
C GLY A 140 1.33 -16.45 -12.72
N GLY A 141 1.99 -15.66 -11.88
CA GLY A 141 2.21 -15.97 -10.47
C GLY A 141 1.02 -15.69 -9.54
N ALA A 142 0.22 -14.65 -9.84
CA ALA A 142 -0.86 -14.17 -8.97
C ALA A 142 -1.97 -15.22 -8.70
N PHE A 143 -2.17 -16.19 -9.60
CA PHE A 143 -3.21 -17.23 -9.46
C PHE A 143 -2.66 -18.63 -9.18
N ARG A 144 -1.39 -18.72 -8.80
CA ARG A 144 -0.79 -20.00 -8.41
C ARG A 144 -1.38 -20.47 -7.08
N ALA A 145 -2.15 -21.56 -7.13
CA ALA A 145 -2.86 -22.10 -5.98
C ALA A 145 -1.92 -22.55 -4.82
N ASP A 146 -0.65 -22.82 -5.12
CA ASP A 146 0.39 -23.25 -4.19
C ASP A 146 1.23 -22.10 -3.62
N ALA A 147 1.10 -20.89 -4.17
CA ALA A 147 1.98 -19.77 -3.85
C ALA A 147 1.41 -18.87 -2.75
N ARG A 148 2.19 -18.64 -1.68
CA ARG A 148 1.87 -17.67 -0.62
C ARG A 148 2.36 -16.28 -1.01
N VAL A 149 1.82 -15.74 -2.09
CA VAL A 149 2.27 -14.48 -2.69
C VAL A 149 1.24 -13.35 -2.53
N GLY A 150 1.67 -12.12 -2.82
CA GLY A 150 0.87 -10.92 -2.66
C GLY A 150 0.85 -10.39 -1.23
N VAL A 151 -0.22 -9.66 -0.88
CA VAL A 151 -0.36 -8.98 0.41
C VAL A 151 -1.08 -9.89 1.41
N ALA A 152 -0.50 -10.04 2.60
CA ALA A 152 -1.07 -10.77 3.72
C ALA A 152 -0.96 -9.98 5.03
N HIS A 153 -1.83 -10.29 5.99
CA HIS A 153 -1.87 -9.63 7.31
C HIS A 153 -1.84 -10.67 8.43
N ALA A 154 -1.06 -10.40 9.47
CA ALA A 154 -0.98 -11.22 10.68
C ALA A 154 -1.30 -10.35 11.90
N SER A 155 -2.50 -10.53 12.46
CA SER A 155 -3.03 -9.77 13.62
C SER A 155 -2.91 -8.26 13.45
N ASN A 156 -3.17 -7.74 12.24
CA ASN A 156 -2.87 -6.37 11.83
C ASN A 156 -4.07 -5.65 11.20
N ASP A 157 -5.26 -5.84 11.77
CA ASP A 157 -6.42 -5.03 11.41
C ASP A 157 -6.21 -3.59 11.87
N ARG A 158 -6.76 -2.61 11.12
CA ARG A 158 -6.48 -1.16 11.30
C ARG A 158 -6.82 -0.57 12.68
N GLY A 159 -7.51 -1.33 13.53
CA GLY A 159 -7.79 -0.99 14.93
C GLY A 159 -6.92 -1.74 15.95
N THR A 160 -5.96 -2.54 15.50
CA THR A 160 -5.10 -3.39 16.34
C THR A 160 -3.64 -2.91 16.31
N ARG A 161 -2.82 -3.43 17.22
CA ARG A 161 -1.41 -3.06 17.39
C ARG A 161 -0.55 -4.31 17.58
N GLY A 162 0.74 -4.19 17.27
CA GLY A 162 1.72 -5.27 17.44
C GLY A 162 1.63 -6.41 16.42
N GLY A 163 0.80 -6.28 15.38
CA GLY A 163 0.79 -7.18 14.21
C GLY A 163 1.66 -6.67 13.06
N PHE A 164 1.60 -7.35 11.92
CA PHE A 164 2.30 -6.93 10.70
C PHE A 164 1.53 -7.23 9.42
N SER A 165 1.89 -6.52 8.36
CA SER A 165 1.51 -6.84 6.99
C SER A 165 2.73 -7.26 6.20
N LEU A 166 2.57 -8.20 5.29
CA LEU A 166 3.64 -8.74 4.46
C LEU A 166 3.24 -8.61 2.99
N TYR A 167 4.16 -8.18 2.16
CA TYR A 167 4.10 -8.34 0.71
C TYR A 167 5.18 -9.31 0.24
N VAL A 168 4.78 -10.26 -0.60
CA VAL A 168 5.66 -11.21 -1.28
C VAL A 168 5.42 -11.07 -2.79
N PRO A 169 6.47 -10.88 -3.63
CA PRO A 169 6.31 -10.75 -5.07
C PRO A 169 5.51 -11.88 -5.70
N GLU A 170 4.55 -11.55 -6.58
CA GLU A 170 3.69 -12.54 -7.21
C GLU A 170 4.44 -13.53 -8.09
N ASP A 171 5.56 -13.12 -8.69
CA ASP A 171 6.42 -13.97 -9.51
C ASP A 171 7.49 -14.75 -8.72
N ALA A 172 7.41 -14.75 -7.38
CA ALA A 172 8.29 -15.55 -6.53
C ALA A 172 8.08 -17.06 -6.75
N ASP A 173 9.18 -17.81 -6.89
CA ASP A 173 9.16 -19.26 -7.08
C ASP A 173 9.06 -20.06 -5.77
N GLY A 174 9.11 -19.38 -4.62
CA GLY A 174 9.06 -19.96 -3.28
C GLY A 174 10.39 -20.56 -2.78
N THR A 175 11.47 -20.49 -3.55
CA THR A 175 12.77 -21.10 -3.24
C THR A 175 13.95 -20.15 -3.35
N THR A 176 13.90 -19.19 -4.28
CA THR A 176 14.97 -18.22 -4.51
C THR A 176 15.02 -17.19 -3.36
N PRO A 177 16.18 -17.02 -2.69
CA PRO A 177 16.32 -16.04 -1.62
C PRO A 177 16.06 -14.59 -2.07
N MET A 178 15.11 -13.92 -1.42
CA MET A 178 14.69 -12.55 -1.71
C MET A 178 15.19 -11.56 -0.63
N PRO A 179 15.52 -10.31 -1.00
CA PRO A 179 15.73 -9.26 -0.01
C PRO A 179 14.44 -8.99 0.78
N LEU A 180 14.60 -8.53 2.02
CA LEU A 180 13.50 -8.13 2.89
C LEU A 180 13.66 -6.66 3.31
N VAL A 181 12.66 -5.84 3.02
CA VAL A 181 12.50 -4.50 3.61
C VAL A 181 11.58 -4.60 4.80
N VAL A 182 12.04 -4.13 5.96
CA VAL A 182 11.24 -3.95 7.18
C VAL A 182 10.92 -2.46 7.31
N ALA A 183 9.67 -2.10 7.02
CA ALA A 183 9.23 -0.72 6.83
C ALA A 183 8.40 -0.21 8.02
N LEU A 184 8.99 0.66 8.82
CA LEU A 184 8.41 1.20 10.05
C LEU A 184 7.62 2.50 9.78
N HIS A 185 6.33 2.49 10.11
CA HIS A 185 5.45 3.65 9.93
C HIS A 185 5.84 4.85 10.81
N GLY A 186 5.42 6.07 10.46
CA GLY A 186 5.58 7.24 11.34
C GLY A 186 4.63 7.26 12.55
N GLY A 187 4.77 8.27 13.41
CA GLY A 187 3.98 8.37 14.64
C GLY A 187 2.47 8.38 14.41
N GLY A 188 1.73 7.54 15.15
CA GLY A 188 0.28 7.36 14.97
C GLY A 188 -0.12 6.63 13.69
N GLY A 189 0.84 6.12 12.91
CA GLY A 189 0.62 5.33 11.71
C GLY A 189 0.19 3.88 11.98
N HIS A 190 0.19 3.08 10.91
CA HIS A 190 -0.15 1.66 10.95
C HIS A 190 0.59 0.91 9.84
N GLY A 191 1.17 -0.26 10.12
CA GLY A 191 1.97 -1.03 9.14
C GLY A 191 1.17 -1.44 7.90
N ARG A 192 -0.08 -1.86 8.06
CA ARG A 192 -1.02 -2.14 6.96
C ARG A 192 -1.21 -0.98 5.97
N ASP A 193 -1.17 0.26 6.43
CA ASP A 193 -1.26 1.41 5.53
C ASP A 193 0.12 1.80 4.97
N PHE A 194 1.16 1.68 5.79
CA PHE A 194 2.51 2.02 5.39
C PHE A 194 3.10 1.04 4.36
N LEU A 195 2.62 -0.20 4.29
CA LEU A 195 3.00 -1.16 3.23
C LEU A 195 2.84 -0.56 1.82
N TRP A 196 1.80 0.25 1.61
CA TRP A 196 1.45 0.79 0.29
C TRP A 196 2.42 1.86 -0.22
N SER A 197 3.26 2.44 0.66
CA SER A 197 4.33 3.34 0.22
C SER A 197 5.51 2.60 -0.41
N TRP A 198 5.64 1.29 -0.16
CA TRP A 198 6.73 0.44 -0.66
C TRP A 198 6.30 -0.53 -1.77
N LEU A 199 5.01 -0.81 -1.89
CA LEU A 199 4.51 -1.88 -2.75
C LEU A 199 4.98 -1.76 -4.21
N ARG A 200 4.99 -0.56 -4.78
CA ARG A 200 5.38 -0.37 -6.19
C ARG A 200 6.84 -0.70 -6.46
N ASP A 201 7.73 -0.18 -5.63
CA ASP A 201 9.16 -0.46 -5.71
C ASP A 201 9.44 -1.92 -5.45
N ALA A 202 8.80 -2.50 -4.42
CA ALA A 202 8.95 -3.90 -4.06
C ALA A 202 8.50 -4.84 -5.18
N ARG A 203 7.33 -4.58 -5.77
CA ARG A 203 6.76 -5.35 -6.86
C ARG A 203 7.57 -5.25 -8.15
N ALA A 204 8.10 -4.06 -8.45
CA ALA A 204 8.96 -3.87 -9.61
C ALA A 204 10.34 -4.54 -9.48
N ARG A 205 10.84 -4.68 -8.25
CA ARG A 205 12.22 -5.12 -7.97
C ARG A 205 12.33 -6.54 -7.44
N GLY A 206 11.21 -7.23 -7.20
CA GLY A 206 11.20 -8.58 -6.64
C GLY A 206 11.69 -8.61 -5.19
N VAL A 207 11.18 -7.70 -4.35
CA VAL A 207 11.58 -7.54 -2.95
C VAL A 207 10.40 -7.80 -2.03
N MET A 208 10.63 -8.49 -0.91
CA MET A 208 9.61 -8.67 0.12
C MET A 208 9.52 -7.43 1.02
N VAL A 209 8.32 -7.09 1.50
CA VAL A 209 8.13 -5.99 2.46
C VAL A 209 7.38 -6.48 3.68
N LEU A 210 8.01 -6.38 4.84
CA LEU A 210 7.39 -6.55 6.15
C LEU A 210 7.07 -5.16 6.71
N ALA A 211 5.79 -4.83 6.86
CA ALA A 211 5.32 -3.58 7.44
C ALA A 211 4.66 -3.83 8.81
N PRO A 212 5.46 -3.82 9.89
CA PRO A 212 4.98 -4.01 11.27
C PRO A 212 4.20 -2.78 11.75
N THR A 213 3.34 -3.01 12.75
CA THR A 213 2.65 -1.96 13.50
C THR A 213 3.20 -1.92 14.92
N SER A 214 3.59 -0.74 15.41
CA SER A 214 4.06 -0.55 16.79
C SER A 214 3.06 -1.09 17.82
N ARG A 215 3.53 -1.47 19.00
CA ARG A 215 2.66 -1.97 20.08
C ARG A 215 1.78 -0.88 20.69
N ASP A 216 2.28 0.35 20.69
CA ASP A 216 1.57 1.53 21.19
C ASP A 216 1.23 2.51 20.04
N ARG A 217 0.78 3.73 20.40
CA ARG A 217 0.48 4.81 19.45
C ARG A 217 1.66 5.15 18.53
N THR A 218 2.88 4.94 19.00
CA THR A 218 4.12 5.08 18.23
C THR A 218 5.16 4.08 18.74
N TRP A 219 6.31 4.04 18.10
CA TRP A 219 7.46 3.21 18.48
C TRP A 219 8.02 3.59 19.85
N SER A 220 8.78 2.68 20.45
CA SER A 220 9.47 2.85 21.74
C SER A 220 10.64 3.85 21.68
N ILE A 221 10.36 5.11 21.32
CA ILE A 221 11.33 6.20 21.17
C ILE A 221 11.34 7.18 22.37
N MET A 222 10.26 7.23 23.16
CA MET A 222 10.10 8.16 24.29
C MET A 222 10.14 7.47 25.67
N GLY A 223 10.18 6.13 25.72
CA GLY A 223 9.97 5.34 26.94
C GLY A 223 11.26 4.85 27.61
N ARG A 224 11.14 4.32 28.85
CA ARG A 224 12.24 3.64 29.56
C ARG A 224 12.44 2.19 29.11
N GLU A 225 11.39 1.51 28.70
CA GLU A 225 11.40 0.12 28.23
C GLU A 225 11.05 0.06 26.75
N ASP A 226 11.79 -0.75 26.00
CA ASP A 226 11.59 -0.97 24.57
C ASP A 226 10.69 -2.20 24.37
N VAL A 227 9.40 -1.94 24.10
CA VAL A 227 8.42 -3.00 23.91
C VAL A 227 8.36 -3.50 22.47
N ASP A 228 9.00 -2.83 21.51
CA ASP A 228 8.88 -3.12 20.08
C ASP A 228 10.02 -3.99 19.54
N ALA A 229 11.22 -3.95 20.13
CA ALA A 229 12.41 -4.58 19.56
C ALA A 229 12.30 -6.11 19.46
N GLU A 230 11.96 -6.77 20.57
CA GLU A 230 11.84 -8.23 20.59
C GLU A 230 10.69 -8.73 19.69
N PRO A 231 9.47 -8.13 19.70
CA PRO A 231 8.46 -8.45 18.69
C PRO A 231 8.93 -8.27 17.26
N LEU A 232 9.64 -7.18 16.94
CA LEU A 232 10.12 -6.91 15.59
C LEU A 232 11.05 -8.04 15.09
N THR A 233 11.99 -8.45 15.93
CA THR A 233 12.91 -9.56 15.62
C THR A 233 12.16 -10.90 15.49
N ARG A 234 11.14 -11.14 16.31
CA ARG A 234 10.27 -12.33 16.15
C ARG A 234 9.46 -12.31 14.86
N MET A 235 8.99 -11.15 14.40
CA MET A 235 8.28 -11.03 13.12
C MET A 235 9.20 -11.35 11.94
N VAL A 236 10.44 -10.84 11.96
CA VAL A 236 11.44 -11.17 10.94
C VAL A 236 11.73 -12.67 10.94
N ALA A 237 11.99 -13.27 12.11
CA ALA A 237 12.20 -14.70 12.23
C ALA A 237 11.02 -15.52 11.69
N PHE A 238 9.79 -15.14 12.06
CA PHE A 238 8.57 -15.79 11.60
C PHE A 238 8.43 -15.78 10.06
N VAL A 239 8.79 -14.66 9.43
CA VAL A 239 8.80 -14.53 7.96
C VAL A 239 9.91 -15.39 7.36
N SER A 240 11.13 -15.33 7.90
CA SER A 240 12.28 -16.12 7.42
C SER A 240 12.10 -17.64 7.56
N GLU A 241 11.26 -18.11 8.49
CA GLU A 241 10.89 -19.53 8.61
C GLU A 241 9.94 -20.00 7.49
N ARG A 242 9.23 -19.08 6.83
CA ARG A 242 8.13 -19.39 5.90
C ARG A 242 8.43 -19.01 4.45
N TYR A 243 9.39 -18.12 4.25
CA TYR A 243 9.78 -17.59 2.96
C TYR A 243 11.30 -17.62 2.83
N PRO A 244 11.84 -17.80 1.61
CA PRO A 244 13.28 -17.76 1.38
C PRO A 244 13.78 -16.32 1.50
N VAL A 245 13.99 -15.84 2.72
CA VAL A 245 14.58 -14.52 2.98
C VAL A 245 16.10 -14.64 2.87
N ASP A 246 16.72 -13.78 2.09
CA ASP A 246 18.16 -13.61 2.07
C ASP A 246 18.61 -12.88 3.34
N ALA A 247 19.15 -13.64 4.29
CA ALA A 247 19.63 -13.12 5.57
C ALA A 247 20.77 -12.10 5.45
N THR A 248 21.42 -12.00 4.28
CA THR A 248 22.45 -10.99 4.00
C THR A 248 21.89 -9.66 3.45
N ARG A 249 20.59 -9.63 3.14
CA ARG A 249 19.89 -8.48 2.53
C ARG A 249 18.57 -8.16 3.23
N VAL A 250 18.66 -7.90 4.53
CA VAL A 250 17.55 -7.40 5.36
C VAL A 250 17.77 -5.91 5.66
N LEU A 251 16.90 -5.06 5.12
CA LEU A 251 16.90 -3.61 5.32
C LEU A 251 15.89 -3.22 6.39
N LEU A 252 16.31 -2.46 7.40
CA LEU A 252 15.38 -1.73 8.29
C LEU A 252 15.29 -0.27 7.84
N THR A 253 14.07 0.22 7.70
CA THR A 253 13.78 1.59 7.27
C THR A 253 12.51 2.08 7.93
N GLY A 254 12.30 3.39 7.96
CA GLY A 254 11.07 3.97 8.46
C GLY A 254 10.97 5.45 8.19
N MET A 255 9.79 6.00 8.45
CA MET A 255 9.49 7.43 8.30
C MET A 255 9.29 8.10 9.67
N SER A 256 9.83 9.30 9.89
CA SER A 256 9.60 10.10 11.12
C SER A 256 9.92 9.29 12.39
N ASP A 257 8.95 9.01 13.28
CA ASP A 257 9.18 8.20 14.49
C ASP A 257 9.75 6.81 14.15
N GLY A 258 9.35 6.22 13.02
CA GLY A 258 9.90 4.96 12.54
C GLY A 258 11.34 5.07 12.04
N ALA A 259 11.76 6.24 11.54
CA ALA A 259 13.15 6.52 11.18
C ALA A 259 14.02 6.66 12.43
N THR A 260 13.51 7.39 13.43
CA THR A 260 14.14 7.48 14.76
C THR A 260 14.29 6.10 15.38
N TYR A 261 13.24 5.27 15.34
CA TYR A 261 13.31 3.92 15.88
C TYR A 261 14.25 3.00 15.08
N THR A 262 14.31 3.15 13.75
CA THR A 262 15.31 2.47 12.90
C THR A 262 16.74 2.75 13.38
N LEU A 263 17.05 4.01 13.69
CA LEU A 263 18.35 4.38 14.24
C LEU A 263 18.60 3.74 15.62
N LEU A 264 17.59 3.72 16.50
CA LEU A 264 17.71 3.08 17.82
C LEU A 264 17.96 1.57 17.71
N CYS A 265 17.22 0.87 16.83
CA CYS A 265 17.46 -0.55 16.54
C CYS A 265 18.89 -0.78 16.01
N GLY A 266 19.41 0.12 15.19
CA GLY A 266 20.77 0.05 14.66
C GLY A 266 21.89 0.08 15.71
N LEU A 267 21.62 0.61 16.89
CA LEU A 267 22.57 0.63 18.02
C LEU A 267 22.55 -0.67 18.83
N ARG A 268 21.55 -1.54 18.61
CA ARG A 268 21.38 -2.79 19.35
C ARG A 268 22.29 -3.88 18.77
N GLN A 269 22.76 -4.77 19.64
CA GLN A 269 23.54 -5.94 19.21
C GLN A 269 22.59 -7.07 18.78
N ARG A 270 23.01 -7.85 17.77
CA ARG A 270 22.35 -9.10 17.32
C ARG A 270 20.93 -8.91 16.76
N GLU A 271 20.67 -7.78 16.12
CA GLU A 271 19.46 -7.60 15.34
C GLU A 271 19.58 -8.28 13.96
N PRO A 272 18.48 -8.73 13.34
CA PRO A 272 18.50 -9.42 12.06
C PRO A 272 18.76 -8.49 10.86
N PHE A 273 18.92 -7.19 11.10
CA PHE A 273 19.06 -6.17 10.05
C PHE A 273 20.52 -6.02 9.61
N THR A 274 20.72 -6.09 8.31
CA THR A 274 22.04 -5.95 7.66
C THR A 274 22.30 -4.53 7.15
N HIS A 275 21.23 -3.78 6.87
CA HIS A 275 21.27 -2.42 6.35
C HIS A 275 20.24 -1.55 7.07
N LEU A 276 20.52 -0.25 7.19
CA LEU A 276 19.61 0.74 7.77
C LEU A 276 19.44 1.91 6.78
N ALA A 277 18.21 2.34 6.56
CA ALA A 277 17.90 3.53 5.75
C ALA A 277 16.77 4.36 6.39
N PRO A 278 17.05 5.11 7.47
CA PRO A 278 16.05 5.98 8.11
C PRO A 278 15.68 7.16 7.18
N SER A 279 14.39 7.53 7.11
CA SER A 279 13.87 8.59 6.22
C SER A 279 12.95 9.61 6.89
#